data_AF-A0A3M8B8X0-F1
#
_entry.id   AF-A0A3M8B8X0-F1
#
_cell.length_a   1.000
_cell.length_b   1.000
_cell.length_c   1.000
_cell.angle_alpha   90.00
_cell.angle_beta   90.00
_cell.angle_gamma   90.00
#
_symmetry.space_group_name_H-M   'P 1'
#
loop_
_entity.id
_entity.type
_entity.pdbx_description
1 polymer ?
#
loop_
_entity_poly.entity_id
_entity_poly.type
_entity_poly.pdbx_seq_one_letter_code
_entity_poly.pdbx_strand_id
1 'polypeptide(L)'
;MRLNIVEMEEIYIAGIEVDLDFDWDEFFEAPDPILSEIEHVMKHNVYYFFSSGEKYIFGKRVSSIANIPETFIAAKIPAGLYSKVPRILSTYEHDMFSMTNYEVLEGDEYSEYREFVFGAASKYHEYVYRSVEYLPDVVNVRQIPVLPEARAKLLRRQYIETFFDVDSNQIRKFLYKRYVTLHRGFLWEFLGKEACCKMQGMSLAEATDFLKSKQEVLFFWDATSKLGKEFAYGKVFTMDAAKLMQSYTRFTFDMYLFDSTMDWTIIFVHERISDKPGDCFLINRNEIETMS
;
A
#
# COMPACT_ATOMS: atom_id res chain seq x y z
N MET A 1 -3.34 9.78 -11.21
CA MET A 1 -3.84 9.72 -9.81
C MET A 1 -2.74 10.27 -8.90
N ARG A 2 -3.09 11.04 -7.85
CA ARG A 2 -2.13 11.66 -6.92
C ARG A 2 -2.72 11.62 -5.51
N LEU A 3 -1.88 11.36 -4.52
CA LEU A 3 -2.25 11.51 -3.11
C LEU A 3 -2.53 12.99 -2.83
N ASN A 4 -3.67 13.29 -2.23
CA ASN A 4 -3.98 14.63 -1.79
C ASN A 4 -3.60 14.76 -0.31
N ILE A 5 -2.72 15.71 0.00
CA ILE A 5 -2.32 16.03 1.37
C ILE A 5 -2.95 17.36 1.73
N VAL A 6 -3.64 17.41 2.86
CA VAL A 6 -4.32 18.61 3.34
C VAL A 6 -3.86 18.92 4.76
N GLU A 7 -3.59 20.18 5.02
CA GLU A 7 -3.42 20.69 6.38
C GLU A 7 -4.81 20.97 6.96
N MET A 8 -5.07 20.37 8.12
CA MET A 8 -6.35 20.46 8.82
C MET A 8 -6.13 21.20 10.14
N GLU A 9 -7.01 22.16 10.41
CA GLU A 9 -7.20 22.68 11.77
C GLU A 9 -7.90 21.63 12.64
N GLU A 10 -7.86 21.83 13.95
CA GLU A 10 -8.64 21.04 14.88
C GLU A 10 -10.14 21.17 14.55
N ILE A 11 -10.85 20.04 14.51
CA ILE A 11 -12.29 20.02 14.26
C ILE A 11 -13.03 19.29 15.37
N TYR A 12 -14.19 19.84 15.72
CA TYR A 12 -15.10 19.23 16.67
C TYR A 12 -16.25 18.56 15.94
N ILE A 13 -16.55 17.33 16.32
CA ILE A 13 -17.70 16.57 15.86
C ILE A 13 -18.64 16.37 17.04
N ALA A 14 -19.93 16.62 16.83
CA ALA A 14 -21.01 16.20 17.71
C ALA A 14 -21.84 15.13 16.99
N GLY A 15 -22.21 14.07 17.68
CA GLY A 15 -22.89 12.94 17.05
C GLY A 15 -23.40 11.91 18.03
N ILE A 16 -23.80 10.76 17.49
CA ILE A 16 -24.20 9.59 18.27
C ILE A 16 -23.07 8.57 18.30
N GLU A 17 -23.08 7.74 19.34
CA GLU A 17 -22.25 6.53 19.36
C GLU A 17 -22.81 5.53 18.36
N VAL A 18 -21.94 4.93 17.55
CA VAL A 18 -22.28 3.82 16.65
C VAL A 18 -21.37 2.64 16.95
N ASP A 19 -21.80 1.43 16.59
CA ASP A 19 -20.95 0.24 16.68
C ASP A 19 -20.27 -0.07 15.33
N LEU A 20 -19.48 -1.14 15.32
CA LEU A 20 -18.79 -1.61 14.10
C LEU A 20 -19.73 -2.25 13.09
N ASP A 21 -20.91 -2.70 13.53
CA ASP A 21 -21.93 -3.38 12.72
C ASP A 21 -22.98 -2.38 12.21
N PHE A 22 -22.72 -1.08 12.34
CA PHE A 22 -23.62 -0.02 11.93
C PHE A 22 -23.95 -0.11 10.44
N ASP A 23 -25.25 -0.24 10.13
CA ASP A 23 -25.74 -0.33 8.76
C ASP A 23 -25.68 1.06 8.09
N TRP A 24 -24.57 1.28 7.39
CA TRP A 24 -24.33 2.51 6.64
C TRP A 24 -25.38 2.73 5.55
N ASP A 25 -25.81 1.66 4.87
CA ASP A 25 -26.75 1.78 3.77
C ASP A 25 -28.14 2.19 4.28
N GLU A 26 -28.62 1.56 5.36
CA GLU A 26 -29.88 1.92 6.03
C GLU A 26 -29.83 3.37 6.55
N PHE A 27 -28.75 3.74 7.24
CA PHE A 27 -28.60 5.09 7.77
C PHE A 27 -28.58 6.15 6.64
N PHE A 28 -27.99 5.86 5.49
CA PHE A 28 -27.94 6.80 4.37
C PHE A 28 -29.26 6.91 3.59
N GLU A 29 -30.13 5.90 3.66
CA GLU A 29 -31.51 6.01 3.15
C GLU A 29 -32.39 6.88 4.05
N ALA A 30 -32.24 6.75 5.38
CA ALA A 30 -33.00 7.50 6.37
C ALA A 30 -32.12 7.92 7.56
N PRO A 31 -31.39 9.06 7.47
CA PRO A 31 -30.56 9.52 8.56
C PRO A 31 -31.38 9.76 9.82
N ASP A 32 -30.84 9.34 10.97
CA ASP A 32 -31.50 9.52 12.27
C ASP A 32 -31.90 11.01 12.47
N PRO A 33 -33.21 11.31 12.63
CA PRO A 33 -33.69 12.66 12.86
C PRO A 33 -33.00 13.37 14.02
N ILE A 34 -32.50 12.64 15.01
CA ILE A 34 -31.81 13.22 16.18
C ILE A 34 -30.60 14.06 15.74
N LEU A 35 -29.89 13.67 14.67
CA LEU A 35 -28.73 14.44 14.16
C LEU A 35 -29.10 15.80 13.56
N SER A 36 -30.40 16.07 13.36
CA SER A 36 -30.89 17.40 12.97
C SER A 36 -31.02 18.36 14.16
N GLU A 37 -31.03 17.85 15.39
CA GLU A 37 -31.09 18.64 16.63
C GLU A 37 -29.71 19.20 17.05
N ILE A 38 -28.63 18.78 16.38
CA ILE A 38 -27.28 19.29 16.65
C ILE A 38 -27.22 20.76 16.22
N GLU A 39 -27.00 21.65 17.20
CA GLU A 39 -26.83 23.08 16.96
C GLU A 39 -25.41 23.42 16.45
N HIS A 40 -25.25 24.62 15.87
CA HIS A 40 -23.95 25.15 15.41
C HIS A 40 -23.21 24.29 14.36
N VAL A 41 -23.96 23.51 13.59
CA VAL A 41 -23.45 22.70 12.48
C VAL A 41 -22.84 23.59 11.40
N MET A 42 -21.61 23.26 10.98
CA MET A 42 -20.89 24.01 9.95
C MET A 42 -21.42 23.72 8.54
N LYS A 43 -21.78 22.47 8.26
CA LYS A 43 -22.34 22.04 6.96
C LYS A 43 -23.41 20.98 7.17
N HIS A 44 -24.62 21.26 6.71
CA HIS A 44 -25.79 20.40 6.99
C HIS A 44 -25.79 19.09 6.20
N ASN A 45 -25.15 19.07 5.02
CA ASN A 45 -25.08 17.92 4.11
C ASN A 45 -23.77 17.13 4.25
N VAL A 46 -22.99 17.36 5.30
CA VAL A 46 -21.71 16.67 5.54
C VAL A 46 -21.75 15.99 6.90
N TYR A 47 -21.41 14.71 6.89
CA TYR A 47 -21.34 13.89 8.09
C TYR A 47 -19.93 13.33 8.25
N TYR A 48 -19.57 13.01 9.48
CA TYR A 48 -18.26 12.51 9.85
C TYR A 48 -18.40 11.22 10.63
N PHE A 49 -17.52 10.27 10.35
CA PHE A 49 -17.30 9.09 11.17
C PHE A 49 -15.89 9.16 11.74
N PHE A 50 -15.75 9.03 13.05
CA PHE A 50 -14.46 9.10 13.73
C PHE A 50 -14.37 8.03 14.81
N SER A 51 -13.22 7.34 14.87
CA SER A 51 -12.88 6.48 15.99
C SER A 51 -12.02 7.24 16.98
N SER A 52 -12.51 7.42 18.21
CA SER A 52 -11.74 8.02 19.29
C SER A 52 -10.97 6.97 20.12
N GLY A 53 -10.77 5.76 19.58
CA GLY A 53 -10.15 4.62 20.25
C GLY A 53 -11.13 3.81 21.11
N GLU A 54 -11.92 4.47 21.95
CA GLU A 54 -12.91 3.82 22.82
C GLU A 54 -14.30 3.70 22.18
N LYS A 55 -14.62 4.61 21.27
CA LYS A 55 -15.96 4.80 20.70
C LYS A 55 -15.88 5.15 19.23
N TYR A 56 -16.90 4.76 18.47
CA TYR A 56 -17.12 5.27 17.13
C TYR A 56 -18.24 6.31 17.18
N ILE A 57 -17.96 7.47 16.60
CA ILE A 57 -18.88 8.60 16.61
C ILE A 57 -19.27 8.89 15.17
N PHE A 58 -20.57 8.93 14.93
CA PHE A 58 -21.14 9.41 13.68
C PHE A 58 -21.91 10.70 13.91
N GLY A 59 -21.55 11.75 13.19
CA GLY A 59 -22.07 13.07 13.51
C GLY A 59 -21.74 14.17 12.51
N LYS A 60 -21.85 15.41 12.97
CA LYS A 60 -21.61 16.62 12.18
C LYS A 60 -20.52 17.47 12.81
N ARG A 61 -19.77 18.18 11.95
CA ARG A 61 -18.82 19.19 12.41
C ARG A 61 -19.56 20.38 13.00
N VAL A 62 -19.21 20.76 14.22
CA VAL A 62 -19.76 21.91 14.94
C VAL A 62 -18.68 22.96 15.18
N SER A 63 -19.09 24.22 15.37
CA SER A 63 -18.15 25.29 15.70
C SER A 63 -17.73 25.32 17.19
N SER A 64 -18.47 24.64 18.06
CA SER A 64 -18.20 24.56 19.50
C SER A 64 -18.89 23.34 20.12
N ILE A 65 -18.31 22.81 21.20
CA ILE A 65 -18.86 21.69 21.98
C ILE A 65 -19.46 22.11 23.33
N ALA A 66 -19.47 23.42 23.63
CA ALA A 66 -19.77 23.93 24.98
C ALA A 66 -21.22 23.71 25.46
N ASN A 67 -22.17 23.43 24.56
CA ASN A 67 -23.59 23.28 24.87
C ASN A 67 -24.23 22.11 24.10
N ILE A 68 -23.48 21.03 23.87
CA ILE A 68 -24.03 19.85 23.18
C ILE A 68 -25.04 19.15 24.11
N PRO A 69 -26.27 18.85 23.64
CA PRO A 69 -27.24 18.10 24.42
C PRO A 69 -26.68 16.78 24.95
N GLU A 70 -27.09 16.35 26.15
CA GLU A 70 -26.60 15.11 26.79
C GLU A 70 -26.84 13.84 25.95
N THR A 71 -27.76 13.89 24.99
CA THR A 71 -28.06 12.82 24.04
C THR A 71 -26.94 12.60 23.00
N PHE A 72 -25.99 13.51 22.87
CA PHE A 72 -24.89 13.42 21.90
C PHE A 72 -23.53 13.30 22.57
N ILE A 73 -22.61 12.72 21.83
CA ILE A 73 -21.19 12.63 22.15
C ILE A 73 -20.42 13.64 21.31
N ALA A 74 -19.45 14.29 21.94
CA ALA A 74 -18.52 15.19 21.27
C ALA A 74 -17.14 14.53 21.16
N ALA A 75 -16.51 14.68 20.00
CA ALA A 75 -15.11 14.32 19.81
C ALA A 75 -14.34 15.41 19.08
N LYS A 76 -13.02 15.32 19.27
CA LYS A 76 -12.06 16.26 18.74
C LYS A 76 -11.12 15.49 17.82
N ILE A 77 -11.08 15.89 16.55
CA ILE A 77 -10.07 15.42 15.61
C ILE A 77 -8.91 16.41 15.66
N PRO A 78 -7.67 15.94 15.91
CA PRO A 78 -6.53 16.82 16.09
C PRO A 78 -6.16 17.54 14.78
N ALA A 79 -5.61 18.74 14.93
CA ALA A 79 -4.98 19.45 13.83
C ALA A 79 -3.75 18.68 13.31
N GLY A 80 -3.43 18.84 12.02
CA GLY A 80 -2.26 18.20 11.44
C GLY A 80 -2.36 18.02 9.93
N LEU A 81 -1.40 17.29 9.37
CA LEU A 81 -1.44 16.87 7.97
C LEU A 81 -2.24 15.58 7.85
N TYR A 82 -3.12 15.53 6.87
CA TYR A 82 -3.91 14.35 6.55
C TYR A 82 -3.78 14.03 5.06
N SER A 83 -3.65 12.74 4.75
CA SER A 83 -4.04 12.27 3.43
C SER A 83 -5.56 12.36 3.28
N LYS A 84 -6.06 12.73 2.10
CA LYS A 84 -7.48 12.75 1.76
C LYS A 84 -7.71 11.87 0.54
N VAL A 85 -8.29 10.68 0.76
CA VAL A 85 -8.49 9.67 -0.28
C VAL A 85 -9.98 9.43 -0.51
N PRO A 86 -10.52 9.70 -1.72
CA PRO A 86 -11.87 9.29 -2.07
C PRO A 86 -12.00 7.77 -1.96
N ARG A 87 -13.08 7.24 -1.37
CA ARG A 87 -13.28 5.79 -1.17
C ARG A 87 -13.14 4.97 -2.46
N ILE A 88 -13.59 5.51 -3.59
CA ILE A 88 -13.46 4.89 -4.92
C ILE A 88 -12.01 4.65 -5.36
N LEU A 89 -11.05 5.33 -4.73
CA LEU A 89 -9.61 5.20 -5.01
C LEU A 89 -8.84 4.42 -3.94
N SER A 90 -9.52 3.83 -2.94
CA SER A 90 -8.86 3.12 -1.83
C SER A 90 -7.94 1.99 -2.31
N THR A 91 -8.29 1.32 -3.40
CA THR A 91 -7.48 0.24 -4.00
C THR A 91 -6.15 0.71 -4.61
N TYR A 92 -5.95 2.01 -4.77
CA TYR A 92 -4.71 2.61 -5.28
C TYR A 92 -3.91 3.34 -4.20
N GLU A 93 -4.38 3.30 -2.95
CA GLU A 93 -3.84 4.11 -1.87
C GLU A 93 -2.36 3.84 -1.61
N HIS A 94 -1.98 2.56 -1.54
CA HIS A 94 -0.57 2.17 -1.38
C HIS A 94 0.33 2.72 -2.50
N ASP A 95 -0.09 2.60 -3.76
CA ASP A 95 0.64 3.19 -4.90
C ASP A 95 0.69 4.72 -4.84
N MET A 96 -0.35 5.37 -4.33
CA MET A 96 -0.35 6.82 -4.17
C MET A 96 0.64 7.25 -3.08
N PHE A 97 0.72 6.54 -1.97
CA PHE A 97 1.70 6.77 -0.91
C PHE A 97 3.13 6.51 -1.38
N SER A 98 3.40 5.37 -2.05
CA SER A 98 4.73 5.03 -2.55
C SER A 98 5.30 6.06 -3.52
N MET A 99 4.44 6.82 -4.20
CA MET A 99 4.81 7.92 -5.10
C MET A 99 5.05 9.27 -4.40
N THR A 100 5.16 9.27 -3.07
CA THR A 100 5.44 10.43 -2.23
C THR A 100 6.49 10.09 -1.17
N ASN A 101 6.83 11.06 -0.33
CA ASN A 101 7.66 10.88 0.87
C ASN A 101 6.81 10.96 2.16
N TYR A 102 5.48 10.85 2.04
CA TYR A 102 4.58 10.84 3.20
C TYR A 102 4.37 9.41 3.70
N GLU A 103 4.26 9.24 5.00
CA GLU A 103 3.81 8.01 5.67
C GLU A 103 2.59 8.29 6.53
N VAL A 104 1.79 7.24 6.74
CA VAL A 104 0.68 7.27 7.71
C VAL A 104 1.29 7.17 9.11
N LEU A 105 0.84 8.02 10.03
CA LEU A 105 1.28 7.95 11.43
C LEU A 105 0.77 6.66 12.09
N GLU A 106 1.47 6.19 13.12
CA GLU A 106 1.11 4.98 13.86
C GLU A 106 0.91 5.27 15.35
N GLY A 107 0.29 4.33 16.08
CA GLY A 107 0.12 4.42 17.53
C GLY A 107 -0.75 5.60 17.95
N ASP A 108 -0.31 6.33 18.99
CA ASP A 108 -1.08 7.42 19.62
C ASP A 108 -1.21 8.68 18.72
N GLU A 109 -0.36 8.81 17.70
CA GLU A 109 -0.38 9.91 16.74
C GLU A 109 -1.25 9.61 15.51
N TYR A 110 -1.71 8.35 15.39
CA TYR A 110 -2.62 7.94 14.34
C TYR A 110 -4.02 8.48 14.57
N SER A 111 -4.58 9.10 13.53
CA SER A 111 -5.97 9.52 13.50
C SER A 111 -6.56 9.22 12.13
N GLU A 112 -7.66 8.46 12.12
CA GLU A 112 -8.47 8.24 10.92
C GLU A 112 -9.89 8.74 11.15
N TYR A 113 -10.40 9.51 10.18
CA TYR A 113 -11.81 9.84 10.12
C TYR A 113 -12.32 9.77 8.68
N ARG A 114 -13.63 9.68 8.52
CA ARG A 114 -14.30 9.67 7.22
C ARG A 114 -15.25 10.85 7.12
N GLU A 115 -15.32 11.43 5.93
CA GLU A 115 -16.25 12.50 5.58
C GLU A 115 -17.21 11.99 4.50
N PHE A 116 -18.50 12.11 4.77
CA PHE A 116 -19.58 11.76 3.86
C PHE A 116 -20.26 13.05 3.38
N VAL A 117 -20.15 13.34 2.09
CA VAL A 117 -20.73 14.53 1.46
C VAL A 117 -21.96 14.14 0.66
N PHE A 118 -23.15 14.55 1.12
CA PHE A 118 -24.42 14.23 0.47
C PHE A 118 -24.76 15.23 -0.62
N GLY A 119 -25.06 14.70 -1.80
CA GLY A 119 -25.61 15.42 -2.94
C GLY A 119 -27.11 15.20 -3.10
N ALA A 120 -27.65 15.65 -4.23
CA ALA A 120 -29.05 15.40 -4.59
C ALA A 120 -29.30 13.90 -4.83
N ALA A 121 -30.52 13.44 -4.52
CA ALA A 121 -30.99 12.05 -4.72
C ALA A 121 -30.20 10.96 -3.94
N SER A 122 -29.87 11.24 -2.68
CA SER A 122 -29.23 10.30 -1.73
C SER A 122 -27.89 9.71 -2.19
N LYS A 123 -27.24 10.33 -3.19
CA LYS A 123 -25.86 9.99 -3.55
C LYS A 123 -24.91 10.70 -2.61
N TYR A 124 -23.95 9.97 -2.06
CA TYR A 124 -22.89 10.54 -1.24
C TYR A 124 -21.51 10.24 -1.81
N HIS A 125 -20.54 11.09 -1.44
CA HIS A 125 -19.13 10.86 -1.67
C HIS A 125 -18.44 10.67 -0.32
N GLU A 126 -17.78 9.52 -0.16
CA GLU A 126 -16.96 9.22 1.01
C GLU A 126 -15.49 9.58 0.74
N TYR A 127 -14.88 10.27 1.71
CA TYR A 127 -13.45 10.52 1.78
C TYR A 127 -12.90 9.96 3.08
N VAL A 128 -11.80 9.21 2.99
CA VAL A 128 -11.05 8.75 4.15
C VAL A 128 -9.89 9.72 4.37
N TYR A 129 -9.71 10.13 5.62
CA TYR A 129 -8.61 10.95 6.07
C TYR A 129 -7.76 10.18 7.05
N ARG A 130 -6.45 10.16 6.83
CA ARG A 130 -5.47 9.55 7.75
C ARG A 130 -4.38 10.54 8.06
N SER A 131 -4.03 10.67 9.33
CA SER A 131 -2.92 11.52 9.75
C SER A 131 -1.61 11.00 9.13
N VAL A 132 -0.80 11.95 8.65
CA VAL A 132 0.43 11.65 7.91
C VAL A 132 1.52 12.60 8.32
N GLU A 133 2.76 12.18 8.10
CA GLU A 133 3.94 13.03 8.22
C GLU A 133 4.80 12.94 6.96
N TYR A 134 5.59 14.00 6.73
CA TYR A 134 6.58 14.02 5.66
C TYR A 134 7.92 13.51 6.18
N LEU A 135 8.41 12.42 5.59
CA LEU A 135 9.69 11.82 5.95
C LEU A 135 10.65 11.90 4.75
N PRO A 136 11.64 12.81 4.76
CA PRO A 136 12.51 13.02 3.60
C PRO A 136 13.32 11.78 3.19
N ASP A 137 13.59 10.89 4.14
CA ASP A 137 14.41 9.69 3.92
C ASP A 137 13.60 8.52 3.37
N VAL A 138 12.27 8.53 3.55
CA VAL A 138 11.37 7.54 2.96
C VAL A 138 11.40 7.63 1.44
N VAL A 139 11.48 6.49 0.78
CA VAL A 139 11.60 6.43 -0.67
C VAL A 139 10.30 6.85 -1.35
N ASN A 140 10.43 7.80 -2.28
CA ASN A 140 9.46 8.08 -3.32
C ASN A 140 9.84 7.31 -4.58
N VAL A 141 9.01 6.35 -4.99
CA VAL A 141 9.34 5.45 -6.11
C VAL A 141 9.59 6.20 -7.43
N ARG A 142 8.99 7.38 -7.62
CA ARG A 142 9.17 8.22 -8.82
C ARG A 142 10.58 8.81 -8.95
N GLN A 143 11.32 8.87 -7.85
CA GLN A 143 12.67 9.44 -7.81
C GLN A 143 13.76 8.36 -7.92
N ILE A 144 13.38 7.08 -7.94
CA ILE A 144 14.34 5.98 -8.04
C ILE A 144 14.93 5.95 -9.45
N PRO A 145 16.27 5.89 -9.59
CA PRO A 145 16.92 5.70 -10.88
C PRO A 145 16.41 4.44 -11.60
N VAL A 146 16.08 4.61 -12.88
CA VAL A 146 15.66 3.52 -13.77
C VAL A 146 16.74 3.27 -14.81
N LEU A 147 17.07 2.00 -15.06
CA LEU A 147 18.00 1.65 -16.12
C LEU A 147 17.42 1.98 -17.51
N PRO A 148 18.26 2.28 -18.51
CA PRO A 148 17.81 2.43 -19.89
C PRO A 148 17.00 1.22 -20.37
N GLU A 149 15.91 1.46 -21.10
CA GLU A 149 14.91 0.44 -21.46
C GLU A 149 15.55 -0.82 -22.09
N ALA A 150 16.48 -0.66 -23.02
CA ALA A 150 17.16 -1.78 -23.67
C ALA A 150 17.94 -2.65 -22.67
N ARG A 151 18.59 -2.01 -21.69
CA ARG A 151 19.33 -2.70 -20.62
C ARG A 151 18.38 -3.38 -19.64
N ALA A 152 17.32 -2.68 -19.22
CA ALA A 152 16.28 -3.25 -18.34
C ALA A 152 15.64 -4.50 -18.96
N LYS A 153 15.30 -4.44 -20.26
CA LYS A 153 14.71 -5.57 -20.99
C LYS A 153 15.65 -6.77 -21.10
N LEU A 154 16.95 -6.53 -21.30
CA LEU A 154 17.95 -7.60 -21.33
C LEU A 154 18.10 -8.26 -19.96
N LEU A 155 18.29 -7.45 -18.91
CA LEU A 155 18.48 -7.94 -17.55
C LEU A 155 17.27 -8.69 -17.02
N ARG A 156 16.04 -8.19 -17.24
CA ARG A 156 14.83 -8.92 -16.83
C ARG A 156 14.74 -10.28 -17.49
N ARG A 157 15.10 -10.38 -18.77
CA ARG A 157 15.08 -11.65 -19.49
C ARG A 157 16.09 -12.63 -18.90
N GLN A 158 17.33 -12.19 -18.74
CA GLN A 158 18.39 -13.00 -18.15
C GLN A 158 18.04 -13.46 -16.73
N TYR A 159 17.48 -12.56 -15.91
CA TYR A 159 17.01 -12.86 -14.57
C TYR A 159 15.95 -13.97 -14.57
N ILE A 160 14.95 -13.84 -15.44
CA ILE A 160 13.87 -14.82 -15.58
C ILE A 160 14.42 -16.17 -16.06
N GLU A 161 15.28 -16.17 -17.10
CA GLU A 161 15.92 -17.39 -17.62
C GLU A 161 16.82 -18.08 -16.58
N THR A 162 17.34 -17.34 -15.60
CA THR A 162 18.25 -17.88 -14.56
C THR A 162 17.48 -18.53 -13.40
N PHE A 163 16.39 -17.91 -12.94
CA PHE A 163 15.73 -18.31 -11.69
C PHE A 163 14.32 -18.92 -11.85
N PHE A 164 13.70 -18.80 -13.04
CA PHE A 164 12.30 -19.14 -13.25
C PHE A 164 12.13 -20.15 -14.39
N ASP A 165 11.16 -21.04 -14.21
CA ASP A 165 10.77 -22.03 -15.20
C ASP A 165 9.49 -21.56 -15.91
N VAL A 166 9.68 -20.80 -16.99
CA VAL A 166 8.61 -20.17 -17.75
C VAL A 166 8.17 -20.97 -18.98
N ASP A 167 8.90 -22.04 -19.35
CA ASP A 167 8.71 -22.73 -20.64
C ASP A 167 8.79 -24.27 -20.60
N SER A 168 8.98 -24.90 -19.43
CA SER A 168 8.98 -26.38 -19.28
C SER A 168 7.74 -27.09 -19.83
N ASN A 169 6.60 -26.39 -19.93
CA ASN A 169 5.40 -26.92 -20.55
C ASN A 169 4.57 -25.84 -21.24
N GLN A 170 3.62 -26.28 -22.09
CA GLN A 170 2.79 -25.38 -22.89
C GLN A 170 1.92 -24.45 -22.05
N ILE A 171 1.45 -24.89 -20.87
CA ILE A 171 0.62 -24.08 -19.97
C ILE A 171 1.44 -22.95 -19.38
N ARG A 172 2.63 -23.25 -18.85
CA ARG A 172 3.57 -22.25 -18.32
C ARG A 172 3.96 -21.24 -19.38
N LYS A 173 4.32 -21.70 -20.58
CA LYS A 173 4.62 -20.82 -21.72
C LYS A 173 3.45 -19.91 -22.08
N PHE A 174 2.23 -20.43 -22.05
CA PHE A 174 1.02 -19.64 -22.30
C PHE A 174 0.77 -18.59 -21.20
N LEU A 175 0.86 -18.98 -19.92
CA LEU A 175 0.67 -18.10 -18.78
C LEU A 175 1.75 -17.01 -18.72
N TYR A 176 3.01 -17.37 -18.95
CA TYR A 176 4.12 -16.41 -18.98
C TYR A 176 3.95 -15.40 -20.12
N LYS A 177 3.48 -15.85 -21.30
CA LYS A 177 3.12 -14.92 -22.39
C LYS A 177 2.06 -13.93 -21.93
N ARG A 178 1.05 -14.34 -21.14
CA ARG A 178 0.05 -13.41 -20.58
C ARG A 178 0.65 -12.48 -19.52
N TYR A 179 1.56 -12.95 -18.68
CA TYR A 179 2.29 -12.10 -17.74
C TYR A 179 3.03 -10.98 -18.47
N VAL A 180 3.83 -11.32 -19.48
CA VAL A 180 4.60 -10.34 -20.25
C VAL A 180 3.70 -9.45 -21.12
N THR A 181 2.68 -9.99 -21.78
CA THR A 181 1.91 -9.18 -22.76
C THR A 181 0.69 -8.47 -22.19
N LEU A 182 0.10 -9.00 -21.12
CA LEU A 182 -1.14 -8.49 -20.52
C LEU A 182 -0.96 -7.98 -19.09
N HIS A 183 0.23 -8.15 -18.50
CA HIS A 183 0.53 -7.75 -17.12
C HIS A 183 -0.46 -8.38 -16.13
N ARG A 184 -0.66 -9.69 -16.30
CA ARG A 184 -1.57 -10.51 -15.50
C ARG A 184 -0.82 -11.70 -14.91
N GLY A 185 -1.04 -11.93 -13.62
CA GLY A 185 -0.29 -12.91 -12.84
C GLY A 185 0.93 -12.27 -12.18
N PHE A 186 1.71 -13.11 -11.51
CA PHE A 186 2.90 -12.73 -10.75
C PHE A 186 4.07 -13.60 -11.19
N LEU A 187 5.28 -13.05 -11.20
CA LEU A 187 6.44 -13.78 -11.69
C LEU A 187 6.77 -14.98 -10.78
N TRP A 188 6.48 -14.90 -9.49
CA TRP A 188 6.72 -16.00 -8.56
C TRP A 188 5.89 -17.26 -8.88
N GLU A 189 4.77 -17.14 -9.60
CA GLU A 189 3.98 -18.30 -10.07
C GLU A 189 4.78 -19.22 -11.00
N PHE A 190 5.88 -18.70 -11.57
CA PHE A 190 6.78 -19.41 -12.48
C PHE A 190 8.08 -19.84 -11.81
N LEU A 191 8.18 -19.82 -10.48
CA LEU A 191 9.36 -20.34 -9.80
C LEU A 191 9.61 -21.79 -10.22
N GLY A 192 10.85 -22.06 -10.65
CA GLY A 192 11.25 -23.40 -11.07
C GLY A 192 11.17 -24.38 -9.90
N LYS A 193 10.88 -25.65 -10.17
CA LYS A 193 10.84 -26.68 -9.11
C LYS A 193 12.17 -26.74 -8.34
N GLU A 194 13.28 -26.61 -9.05
CA GLU A 194 14.63 -26.57 -8.48
C GLU A 194 14.84 -25.31 -7.64
N ALA A 195 14.46 -24.13 -8.16
CA ALA A 195 14.48 -22.88 -7.42
C ALA A 195 13.66 -22.98 -6.11
N CYS A 196 12.43 -23.49 -6.16
CA CYS A 196 11.59 -23.72 -4.99
C CYS A 196 12.25 -24.65 -3.95
N CYS A 197 12.91 -25.72 -4.39
CA CYS A 197 13.61 -26.64 -3.48
C CYS A 197 14.83 -25.99 -2.80
N LYS A 198 15.49 -25.04 -3.48
CA LYS A 198 16.70 -24.35 -3.00
C LYS A 198 16.43 -23.02 -2.30
N MET A 199 15.18 -22.55 -2.31
CA MET A 199 14.81 -21.35 -1.56
C MET A 199 15.10 -21.51 -0.07
N GLN A 200 15.86 -20.56 0.44
CA GLN A 200 16.07 -20.34 1.86
C GLN A 200 15.16 -19.21 2.32
N GLY A 201 14.22 -19.51 3.22
CA GLY A 201 13.44 -18.47 3.89
C GLY A 201 14.37 -17.62 4.76
N MET A 202 14.17 -16.31 4.71
CA MET A 202 14.89 -15.33 5.51
C MET A 202 13.91 -14.39 6.20
N SER A 203 14.20 -14.04 7.44
CA SER A 203 13.63 -12.87 8.10
C SER A 203 14.11 -11.57 7.45
N LEU A 204 13.38 -10.48 7.69
CA LEU A 204 13.78 -9.14 7.25
C LEU A 204 15.17 -8.74 7.77
N ALA A 205 15.53 -9.14 8.99
CA ALA A 205 16.83 -8.86 9.58
C ALA A 205 17.96 -9.59 8.84
N GLU A 206 17.78 -10.88 8.53
CA GLU A 206 18.75 -11.67 7.76
C GLU A 206 18.93 -11.13 6.34
N ALA A 207 17.83 -10.74 5.68
CA ALA A 207 17.87 -10.11 4.37
C ALA A 207 18.64 -8.78 4.40
N THR A 208 18.37 -7.95 5.42
CA THR A 208 19.07 -6.69 5.64
C THR A 208 20.56 -6.94 5.86
N ASP A 209 20.94 -7.92 6.68
CA ASP A 209 22.33 -8.28 6.96
C ASP A 209 23.07 -8.77 5.71
N PHE A 210 22.44 -9.64 4.91
CA PHE A 210 22.98 -10.08 3.63
C PHE A 210 23.28 -8.89 2.70
N LEU A 211 22.33 -7.95 2.63
CA LEU A 211 22.40 -6.77 1.77
C LEU A 211 23.37 -5.70 2.26
N LYS A 212 23.81 -5.70 3.53
CA LYS A 212 24.85 -4.75 4.03
C LYS A 212 26.15 -4.79 3.21
N SER A 213 26.48 -5.96 2.65
CA SER A 213 27.68 -6.15 1.81
C SER A 213 27.50 -5.68 0.36
N LYS A 214 26.27 -5.30 -0.03
CA LYS A 214 25.89 -4.94 -1.40
C LYS A 214 25.67 -3.43 -1.44
N GLN A 215 26.58 -2.68 -2.06
CA GLN A 215 26.43 -1.22 -2.15
C GLN A 215 25.23 -0.82 -3.00
N GLU A 216 25.06 -1.44 -4.17
CA GLU A 216 23.99 -1.12 -5.11
C GLU A 216 23.27 -2.41 -5.51
N VAL A 217 21.94 -2.37 -5.50
CA VAL A 217 21.09 -3.49 -5.93
C VAL A 217 20.29 -3.11 -7.18
N LEU A 218 19.98 -4.12 -7.97
CA LEU A 218 19.02 -4.06 -9.06
C LEU A 218 17.73 -4.70 -8.61
N PHE A 219 16.61 -4.11 -8.98
CA PHE A 219 15.32 -4.67 -8.61
C PHE A 219 14.18 -4.26 -9.53
N PHE A 220 13.11 -5.03 -9.44
CA PHE A 220 11.80 -4.69 -9.99
C PHE A 220 10.73 -5.35 -9.12
N TRP A 221 9.47 -4.99 -9.33
CA TRP A 221 8.37 -5.60 -8.60
C TRP A 221 7.14 -5.79 -9.48
N ASP A 222 6.25 -6.67 -9.03
CA ASP A 222 4.91 -6.82 -9.56
C ASP A 222 3.92 -5.88 -8.86
N ALA A 223 2.93 -5.41 -9.62
CA ALA A 223 1.88 -4.52 -9.13
C ALA A 223 0.51 -5.01 -9.60
N THR A 224 -0.50 -4.89 -8.75
CA THR A 224 -1.87 -5.32 -9.08
C THR A 224 -2.72 -4.15 -9.61
N SER A 225 -2.52 -2.95 -9.09
CA SER A 225 -3.25 -1.76 -9.51
C SER A 225 -2.81 -1.27 -10.89
N LYS A 226 -3.70 -0.57 -11.59
CA LYS A 226 -3.37 0.09 -12.86
C LYS A 226 -2.21 1.07 -12.70
N LEU A 227 -2.18 1.84 -11.61
CA LEU A 227 -1.18 2.87 -11.36
C LEU A 227 0.21 2.24 -11.14
N GLY A 228 0.30 1.21 -10.31
CA GLY A 228 1.53 0.50 -10.05
C GLY A 228 2.05 -0.23 -11.31
N LYS A 229 1.17 -0.84 -12.10
CA LYS A 229 1.54 -1.49 -13.37
C LYS A 229 2.13 -0.51 -14.38
N GLU A 230 1.47 0.63 -14.59
CA GLU A 230 2.00 1.70 -15.46
C GLU A 230 3.35 2.21 -14.97
N PHE A 231 3.59 2.20 -13.66
CA PHE A 231 4.85 2.66 -13.08
C PHE A 231 5.99 1.64 -13.19
N ALA A 232 5.79 0.39 -12.77
CA ALA A 232 6.86 -0.59 -12.59
C ALA A 232 7.15 -1.42 -13.84
N TYR A 233 6.19 -1.52 -14.76
CA TYR A 233 6.27 -2.52 -15.83
C TYR A 233 7.45 -2.31 -16.78
N GLY A 234 8.15 -3.41 -17.09
CA GLY A 234 9.30 -3.43 -18.01
C GLY A 234 10.55 -2.71 -17.50
N LYS A 235 10.50 -2.13 -16.30
CA LYS A 235 11.61 -1.39 -15.70
C LYS A 235 12.46 -2.29 -14.82
N VAL A 236 13.70 -1.85 -14.66
CA VAL A 236 14.64 -2.29 -13.63
C VAL A 236 15.17 -1.03 -12.98
N PHE A 237 15.07 -0.99 -11.67
CA PHE A 237 15.48 0.10 -10.82
C PHE A 237 16.83 -0.22 -10.20
N THR A 238 17.51 0.81 -9.75
CA THR A 238 18.76 0.67 -9.00
C THR A 238 18.82 1.65 -7.85
N MET A 239 19.30 1.17 -6.71
CA MET A 239 19.50 2.01 -5.52
C MET A 239 20.44 1.36 -4.51
N ASP A 240 20.85 2.17 -3.53
CA ASP A 240 21.55 1.71 -2.34
C ASP A 240 20.69 0.70 -1.55
N ALA A 241 21.30 -0.41 -1.14
CA ALA A 241 20.58 -1.50 -0.50
C ALA A 241 20.03 -1.12 0.88
N ALA A 242 20.76 -0.33 1.66
CA ALA A 242 20.29 0.11 2.97
C ALA A 242 19.07 1.04 2.83
N LYS A 243 19.11 1.96 1.86
CA LYS A 243 17.97 2.83 1.54
C LYS A 243 16.75 2.04 1.05
N LEU A 244 16.95 1.00 0.23
CA LEU A 244 15.85 0.12 -0.19
C LEU A 244 15.21 -0.56 1.02
N MET A 245 16.02 -1.14 1.91
CA MET A 245 15.52 -1.88 3.07
C MET A 245 14.80 -1.00 4.09
N GLN A 246 15.13 0.30 4.18
CA GLN A 246 14.38 1.25 5.01
C GLN A 246 12.97 1.58 4.46
N SER A 247 12.70 1.29 3.19
CA SER A 247 11.45 1.65 2.53
C SER A 247 10.85 0.50 1.71
N TYR A 248 11.18 -0.75 2.04
CA TYR A 248 10.77 -1.91 1.25
C TYR A 248 9.24 -2.08 1.19
N THR A 249 8.53 -1.62 2.23
CA THR A 249 7.06 -1.62 2.30
C THR A 249 6.40 -0.67 1.29
N ARG A 250 7.18 0.21 0.63
CA ARG A 250 6.67 1.08 -0.44
C ARG A 250 6.42 0.33 -1.74
N PHE A 251 7.00 -0.87 -1.90
CA PHE A 251 6.82 -1.69 -3.09
C PHE A 251 5.62 -2.60 -2.91
N THR A 252 4.82 -2.73 -3.97
CA THR A 252 3.39 -3.04 -3.80
C THR A 252 3.06 -4.49 -3.50
N PHE A 253 3.77 -5.44 -4.10
CA PHE A 253 3.45 -6.87 -3.93
C PHE A 253 4.73 -7.69 -3.86
N ASP A 254 5.29 -8.03 -5.02
CA ASP A 254 6.38 -8.99 -5.09
C ASP A 254 7.62 -8.31 -5.65
N MET A 255 8.66 -8.16 -4.83
CA MET A 255 9.89 -7.47 -5.20
C MET A 255 11.02 -8.47 -5.41
N TYR A 256 11.72 -8.32 -6.53
CA TYR A 256 12.79 -9.19 -7.00
C TYR A 256 14.10 -8.42 -6.98
N LEU A 257 15.01 -8.79 -6.08
CA LEU A 257 16.32 -8.17 -5.87
C LEU A 257 17.43 -9.05 -6.41
N PHE A 258 18.40 -8.45 -7.07
CA PHE A 258 19.55 -9.12 -7.68
C PHE A 258 20.67 -8.12 -7.94
N ASP A 259 21.81 -8.62 -8.43
CA ASP A 259 22.88 -7.80 -8.98
C ASP A 259 23.17 -8.19 -10.44
N SER A 260 24.15 -7.53 -11.07
CA SER A 260 24.48 -7.81 -12.46
C SER A 260 25.11 -9.19 -12.70
N THR A 261 25.58 -9.90 -11.66
CA THR A 261 26.18 -11.22 -11.83
C THR A 261 25.11 -12.32 -11.86
N MET A 262 23.97 -12.06 -11.22
CA MET A 262 22.87 -13.02 -11.06
C MET A 262 23.29 -14.28 -10.32
N ASP A 263 24.27 -14.16 -9.42
CA ASP A 263 24.69 -15.28 -8.56
C ASP A 263 23.69 -15.54 -7.43
N TRP A 264 22.80 -14.58 -7.17
CA TRP A 264 21.78 -14.67 -6.14
C TRP A 264 20.55 -13.83 -6.50
N THR A 265 19.43 -14.15 -5.86
CA THR A 265 18.28 -13.26 -5.81
C THR A 265 17.57 -13.35 -4.47
N ILE A 266 17.05 -12.23 -3.99
CA ILE A 266 16.11 -12.18 -2.88
C ILE A 266 14.74 -11.84 -3.45
N ILE A 267 13.74 -12.62 -3.08
CA ILE A 267 12.35 -12.41 -3.48
C ILE A 267 11.52 -12.11 -2.25
N PHE A 268 11.01 -10.88 -2.17
CA PHE A 268 9.94 -10.51 -1.25
C PHE A 268 8.62 -10.86 -1.91
N VAL A 269 7.80 -11.65 -1.25
CA VAL A 269 6.48 -12.01 -1.75
C VAL A 269 5.42 -11.70 -0.70
N HIS A 270 4.25 -11.30 -1.17
CA HIS A 270 3.11 -11.04 -0.30
C HIS A 270 2.40 -12.33 0.18
N GLU A 271 2.61 -13.45 -0.52
CA GLU A 271 2.03 -14.75 -0.17
C GLU A 271 3.07 -15.73 0.38
N ARG A 272 2.61 -16.68 1.19
CA ARG A 272 3.46 -17.77 1.67
C ARG A 272 3.69 -18.80 0.55
N ILE A 273 4.85 -18.71 -0.10
CA ILE A 273 5.24 -19.59 -1.22
C ILE A 273 6.03 -20.84 -0.79
N SER A 274 6.29 -21.03 0.51
CA SER A 274 6.98 -22.19 1.05
C SER A 274 6.50 -22.52 2.48
N ASP A 275 6.59 -23.80 2.85
CA ASP A 275 6.39 -24.23 4.24
C ASP A 275 7.49 -23.69 5.17
N LYS A 276 8.66 -23.34 4.61
CA LYS A 276 9.75 -22.71 5.34
C LYS A 276 9.33 -21.29 5.77
N PRO A 277 9.41 -20.94 7.06
CA PRO A 277 9.09 -19.59 7.53
C PRO A 277 10.09 -18.57 6.97
N GLY A 278 9.62 -17.36 6.67
CA GLY A 278 10.45 -16.25 6.20
C GLY A 278 9.60 -15.10 5.66
N ASP A 279 10.11 -13.88 5.81
CA ASP A 279 9.52 -12.67 5.22
C ASP A 279 9.88 -12.54 3.72
N CYS A 280 10.99 -13.16 3.32
CA CYS A 280 11.47 -13.23 1.95
C CYS A 280 12.28 -14.51 1.71
N PHE A 281 12.71 -14.72 0.48
CA PHE A 281 13.42 -15.95 0.07
C PHE A 281 14.70 -15.63 -0.69
N LEU A 282 15.82 -16.21 -0.24
CA LEU A 282 17.09 -16.20 -0.96
C LEU A 282 17.20 -17.42 -1.86
N ILE A 283 17.72 -17.22 -3.06
CA ILE A 283 18.13 -18.26 -3.99
C ILE A 283 19.56 -17.97 -4.43
N ASN A 284 20.48 -18.89 -4.18
CA ASN A 284 21.85 -18.82 -4.68
C ASN A 284 21.97 -19.66 -5.96
N ARG A 285 22.49 -19.05 -7.04
CA ARG A 285 22.65 -19.71 -8.34
C ARG A 285 23.55 -20.94 -8.27
N ASN A 286 24.65 -20.86 -7.52
CA ASN A 286 25.59 -21.97 -7.35
C ASN A 286 24.94 -23.23 -6.75
N GLU A 287 23.82 -23.07 -6.03
CA GLU A 287 23.06 -24.19 -5.46
C GLU A 287 22.07 -24.81 -6.44
N ILE A 288 21.75 -24.11 -7.54
CA ILE A 288 20.94 -24.60 -8.65
C ILE A 288 21.82 -25.45 -9.59
N GLU A 289 23.02 -24.97 -9.95
CA GLU A 289 23.90 -25.60 -10.94
C GLU A 289 24.57 -26.91 -10.47
N THR A 290 24.56 -27.22 -9.18
CA THR A 290 25.25 -28.41 -8.62
C THR A 290 24.53 -29.75 -8.86
N MET A 291 23.45 -29.77 -9.66
CA MET A 291 22.69 -31.01 -9.98
C MET A 291 22.35 -31.20 -11.46
N SER A 292 22.79 -30.30 -12.35
CA SER A 292 22.72 -30.47 -13.83
C SER A 292 23.96 -31.15 -14.37
#